data_AF-A0A8S3XL22-F1
#
_entry.id   AF-A0A8S3XL22-F1
#
_cell.length_a   1.000
_cell.length_b   1.000
_cell.length_c   1.000
_cell.angle_alpha   90.00
_cell.angle_beta   90.00
_cell.angle_gamma   90.00
#
_symmetry.space_group_name_H-M   'P 1'
#
loop_
_entity.id
_entity.type
_entity.pdbx_description
1 polymer ?
#
loop_
_entity_poly.entity_id
_entity_poly.type
_entity_poly.pdbx_seq_one_letter_code
_entity_poly.pdbx_strand_id
1 'polypeptide(L)'
;MKEIMEQNIDIQKSIEFLAQKYDELTQKVGSLENENKHQLEYINSLESKIDILERNSKATTVEIRNIPLNQKETKDDLLKIVQEAGNLINLPIEKKISVMSIE
;
A
#
# COMPACT_ATOMS: atom_id res chain seq x y z
N MET A 1 3.60 56.34 39.26
CA MET A 1 4.76 55.44 39.51
C MET A 1 4.33 54.02 39.84
N LYS A 2 3.40 53.78 40.78
CA LYS A 2 2.90 52.41 41.09
C LYS A 2 2.27 51.69 39.89
N GLU A 3 1.42 52.37 39.11
CA GLU A 3 0.78 51.80 37.92
C GLU A 3 1.79 51.37 36.84
N ILE A 4 2.87 52.13 36.64
CA ILE A 4 3.93 51.78 35.68
C ILE A 4 4.69 50.53 36.17
N MET A 5 4.87 50.39 37.47
CA MET A 5 5.48 49.20 38.08
C MET A 5 4.60 47.96 37.91
N GLU A 6 3.29 48.08 38.17
CA GLU A 6 2.33 46.99 37.97
C GLU A 6 2.25 46.57 36.50
N GLN A 7 2.18 47.53 35.58
CA GLN A 7 2.20 47.24 34.14
C GLN A 7 3.47 46.51 33.71
N ASN A 8 4.64 46.91 34.21
CA ASN A 8 5.89 46.20 33.91
C ASN A 8 5.90 44.76 34.45
N ILE A 9 5.34 44.52 35.63
CA ILE A 9 5.19 43.18 36.21
C ILE A 9 4.27 42.32 35.34
N ASP A 10 3.15 42.87 34.87
CA ASP A 10 2.21 42.12 34.04
C ASP A 10 2.71 41.87 32.62
N ILE A 11 3.51 42.80 32.07
CA ILE A 11 4.26 42.59 30.82
C ILE A 11 5.24 41.42 31.00
N GLN A 12 5.98 41.39 32.10
CA GLN A 12 6.96 40.34 32.37
C GLN A 12 6.30 38.96 32.49
N LYS A 13 5.17 38.86 33.21
CA LYS A 13 4.35 37.63 33.26
C LYS A 13 3.83 37.21 31.90
N SER A 14 3.40 38.17 31.07
CA SER A 14 2.89 37.88 29.72
C SER A 14 4.00 37.34 28.82
N ILE A 15 5.22 37.85 28.95
CA ILE A 15 6.40 37.36 28.23
C ILE A 15 6.77 35.94 28.69
N GLU A 16 6.80 35.69 30.01
CA GLU A 16 7.08 34.36 30.56
C GLU A 16 6.04 33.33 30.08
N PHE A 17 4.76 33.70 30.09
CA PHE A 17 3.70 32.84 29.57
C PHE A 17 3.87 32.57 28.07
N LEU A 18 4.23 33.59 27.28
CA LEU A 18 4.43 33.43 25.85
C LEU A 18 5.65 32.53 25.54
N ALA A 19 6.74 32.67 26.29
CA ALA A 19 7.90 31.80 26.18
C ALA A 19 7.54 30.35 26.48
N GLN A 20 6.80 30.10 27.57
CA GLN A 20 6.32 28.76 27.90
C GLN A 20 5.43 28.18 26.78
N LYS A 21 4.51 28.97 26.22
CA LYS A 21 3.64 28.52 25.12
C LYS A 21 4.43 28.24 23.84
N TYR A 22 5.50 29.01 23.60
CA TYR A 22 6.39 28.77 22.47
C TYR A 22 7.14 27.45 22.61
N ASP A 23 7.65 27.14 23.80
CA ASP A 23 8.33 25.86 24.06
C ASP A 23 7.38 24.68 23.91
N GLU A 24 6.17 24.78 24.47
CA GLU A 24 5.11 23.76 24.32
C GLU A 24 4.76 23.53 22.84
N LEU A 25 4.63 24.61 22.05
CA LEU A 25 4.32 24.51 20.63
C LEU A 25 5.47 23.84 19.87
N THR A 26 6.72 24.22 20.16
CA THR A 26 7.91 23.66 19.52
C THR A 26 8.02 22.15 19.80
N GLN A 27 7.79 21.73 21.04
CA GLN A 27 7.75 20.31 21.40
C GLN A 27 6.63 19.55 20.67
N LYS A 28 5.45 20.17 20.57
CA LYS A 28 4.31 19.55 19.88
C LYS A 28 4.57 19.40 18.38
N VAL A 29 5.16 20.41 17.74
CA VAL A 29 5.55 20.34 16.33
C VAL A 29 6.58 19.24 16.12
N GLY A 30 7.63 19.17 16.93
CA GLY A 30 8.64 18.11 16.82
C GLY A 30 8.06 16.71 17.01
N SER A 31 7.08 16.56 17.90
CA SER A 31 6.38 15.29 18.11
C SER A 31 5.56 14.88 16.88
N LEU A 32 4.84 15.83 16.28
CA LEU A 32 4.05 15.60 15.06
C LEU A 32 4.93 15.27 13.85
N GLU A 33 6.07 15.94 13.69
CA GLU A 33 7.02 15.64 12.61
C GLU A 33 7.59 14.22 12.75
N ASN A 34 7.94 13.81 13.96
CA ASN A 34 8.43 12.46 14.21
C ASN A 34 7.35 11.40 13.99
N GLU A 35 6.12 11.65 14.44
CA GLU A 35 5.00 10.75 14.19
C GLU A 35 4.71 10.63 12.68
N ASN A 36 4.71 11.74 11.94
CA ASN A 36 4.50 11.74 10.50
C ASN A 36 5.56 10.90 9.79
N LYS A 37 6.84 11.05 10.17
CA LYS A 37 7.93 10.22 9.65
C LYS A 37 7.65 8.73 9.86
N HIS A 38 7.28 8.32 11.08
CA HIS A 38 6.98 6.92 11.38
C HIS A 38 5.75 6.40 10.62
N GLN A 39 4.72 7.23 10.44
CA GLN A 39 3.55 6.88 9.65
C GLN A 39 3.93 6.64 8.18
N LEU A 40 4.77 7.50 7.59
CA LEU A 40 5.26 7.32 6.22
C LEU A 40 6.10 6.05 6.06
N GLU A 41 6.99 5.76 7.01
CA GLU A 41 7.76 4.51 7.03
C GLU A 41 6.85 3.28 7.09
N TYR A 42 5.79 3.35 7.91
CA TYR A 42 4.81 2.28 8.02
C TYR A 42 4.00 2.09 6.73
N ILE A 43 3.56 3.18 6.09
CA ILE A 43 2.85 3.14 4.81
C ILE A 43 3.72 2.46 3.75
N ASN A 44 4.98 2.89 3.60
CA ASN A 44 5.92 2.28 2.64
C ASN A 44 6.11 0.77 2.89
N SER A 45 6.14 0.36 4.17
CA SER A 45 6.22 -1.06 4.56
C SER A 45 4.97 -1.84 4.14
N LEU A 46 3.78 -1.26 4.30
CA LEU A 46 2.52 -1.87 3.89
C LEU A 46 2.43 -1.99 2.37
N GLU A 47 2.79 -0.94 1.63
CA GLU A 47 2.81 -0.95 0.16
C GLU A 47 3.76 -2.05 -0.35
N SER A 48 4.97 -2.13 0.21
CA SER A 48 5.92 -3.19 -0.14
C SER A 48 5.37 -4.60 0.11
N LYS A 49 4.61 -4.79 1.19
CA LYS A 49 3.96 -6.08 1.48
C LYS A 49 2.87 -6.40 0.46
N ILE A 50 2.07 -5.41 0.07
CA ILE A 50 1.04 -5.57 -0.96
C ILE A 50 1.67 -5.98 -2.28
N ASP A 51 2.72 -5.28 -2.71
CA ASP A 51 3.46 -5.60 -3.94
C ASP A 51 3.98 -7.05 -3.94
N ILE A 52 4.56 -7.49 -2.82
CA ILE A 52 5.04 -8.87 -2.67
C ILE A 52 3.87 -9.86 -2.76
N LEU A 53 2.74 -9.58 -2.10
CA LEU A 53 1.56 -10.44 -2.15
C LEU A 53 1.00 -10.55 -3.57
N GLU A 54 0.90 -9.45 -4.30
CA GLU A 54 0.43 -9.46 -5.69
C GLU A 54 1.36 -10.23 -6.60
N ARG A 55 2.68 -10.02 -6.47
CA ARG A 55 3.70 -10.78 -7.21
C ARG A 55 3.60 -12.26 -6.90
N ASN A 56 3.49 -12.63 -5.64
CA ASN A 56 3.38 -14.03 -5.21
C ASN A 56 2.07 -14.68 -5.70
N SER A 57 0.95 -13.95 -5.66
CA SER A 57 -0.33 -14.43 -6.19
C SER A 57 -0.27 -14.70 -7.70
N LYS A 58 0.62 -14.00 -8.43
CA LYS A 58 0.82 -14.18 -9.87
C LYS A 58 2.05 -15.04 -10.20
N ALA A 59 2.84 -15.45 -9.21
CA ALA A 59 4.12 -16.12 -9.42
C ALA A 59 3.99 -17.48 -10.12
N THR A 60 2.85 -18.15 -9.97
CA THR A 60 2.54 -19.42 -10.63
C THR A 60 1.63 -19.27 -11.84
N THR A 61 1.32 -18.03 -12.24
CA THR A 61 0.41 -17.72 -13.34
C THR A 61 1.20 -17.35 -14.59
N VAL A 62 0.78 -17.89 -15.73
CA VAL A 62 1.33 -17.53 -17.05
C VAL A 62 0.27 -16.70 -17.79
N GLU A 63 0.63 -15.49 -18.20
CA GLU A 63 -0.25 -14.62 -18.98
C GLU A 63 0.01 -14.82 -20.48
N ILE A 64 -1.01 -15.24 -21.22
CA ILE A 64 -0.95 -15.38 -22.68
C ILE A 64 -1.60 -14.13 -23.29
N ARG A 65 -0.78 -13.31 -23.95
CA ARG A 65 -1.22 -12.06 -24.58
C ARG A 65 -1.38 -12.22 -26.09
N ASN A 66 -2.10 -11.28 -26.71
CA ASN A 66 -2.29 -11.19 -28.16
C ASN A 66 -3.04 -12.38 -28.79
N ILE A 67 -4.04 -12.91 -28.08
CA ILE A 67 -4.96 -13.91 -28.59
C ILE A 67 -6.11 -13.22 -29.36
N PRO A 68 -6.45 -13.65 -30.59
CA PRO A 68 -7.57 -13.10 -31.33
C PRO A 68 -8.89 -13.25 -30.57
N LEU A 69 -9.66 -12.17 -30.47
CA LEU A 69 -10.94 -12.16 -29.75
C LEU A 69 -12.04 -12.88 -30.56
N ASN A 70 -12.73 -13.83 -29.92
CA ASN A 70 -13.91 -14.48 -30.47
C ASN A 70 -15.15 -14.12 -29.64
N GLN A 71 -16.20 -13.57 -30.27
CA GLN A 71 -17.41 -13.08 -29.57
C GLN A 71 -18.23 -14.16 -28.85
N LYS A 72 -17.95 -15.44 -29.10
CA LYS A 72 -18.64 -16.59 -28.50
C LYS A 72 -17.64 -17.63 -27.97
N GLU A 73 -16.57 -17.17 -27.32
CA GLU A 73 -15.59 -18.04 -26.70
C GLU A 73 -16.18 -18.87 -25.57
N THR A 74 -15.91 -20.17 -25.59
CA THR A 74 -16.22 -21.11 -24.51
C THR A 74 -14.96 -21.48 -23.73
N LYS A 75 -15.14 -22.09 -22.55
CA LYS A 75 -14.01 -22.61 -21.76
C LYS A 75 -13.16 -23.60 -22.54
N ASP A 76 -13.77 -24.42 -23.39
CA ASP A 76 -13.06 -25.42 -24.18
C ASP A 76 -12.21 -24.77 -25.29
N ASP A 77 -12.67 -23.65 -25.86
CA ASP A 77 -11.88 -22.88 -26.84
C ASP A 77 -10.60 -22.32 -26.20
N LEU A 78 -10.71 -21.75 -24.99
CA LEU A 78 -9.55 -21.24 -24.24
C LEU A 78 -8.58 -22.36 -23.86
N LEU A 79 -9.10 -23.52 -23.43
CA LEU A 79 -8.25 -24.69 -23.13
C LEU A 79 -7.53 -25.18 -24.37
N LYS A 80 -8.20 -25.20 -25.53
CA LYS A 80 -7.58 -25.60 -26.79
C LYS A 80 -6.42 -24.68 -27.17
N ILE A 81 -6.56 -23.36 -27.00
CA ILE A 81 -5.48 -22.39 -27.24
C ILE A 81 -4.27 -22.69 -26.34
N VAL A 82 -4.49 -22.98 -25.06
CA VAL A 82 -3.42 -23.36 -24.13
C VAL A 82 -2.74 -24.66 -24.57
N GLN A 83 -3.51 -25.68 -24.99
CA GLN A 83 -2.97 -26.94 -25.47
C GLN A 83 -2.15 -26.78 -26.75
N GLU A 84 -2.65 -25.98 -27.70
CA GLU A 84 -1.93 -25.66 -28.94
C GLU A 84 -0.62 -24.90 -28.63
N ALA A 85 -0.65 -23.93 -27.72
CA ALA A 85 0.54 -23.22 -27.27
C ALA A 85 1.58 -24.16 -26.63
N GLY A 86 1.12 -25.09 -25.79
CA GLY A 86 1.99 -26.14 -25.21
C GLY A 86 2.60 -27.04 -26.28
N ASN A 87 1.80 -27.48 -27.25
CA ASN A 87 2.29 -28.30 -28.36
C ASN A 87 3.34 -27.58 -29.21
N LEU A 88 3.19 -26.28 -29.45
CA LEU A 88 4.18 -25.47 -30.19
C LEU A 88 5.55 -25.43 -29.52
N ILE A 89 5.61 -25.53 -28.18
CA ILE A 89 6.86 -25.55 -27.41
C ILE A 89 7.28 -26.97 -27.01
N ASN A 90 6.72 -28.01 -27.65
CA ASN A 90 6.95 -29.43 -27.34
C ASN A 90 6.64 -29.82 -25.89
N LEU A 91 5.69 -29.12 -25.26
CA LEU A 91 5.21 -29.42 -23.91
C LEU A 91 3.69 -29.65 -23.97
N PRO A 92 3.24 -30.87 -24.33
CA PRO A 92 1.82 -31.17 -24.46
C PRO A 92 1.11 -31.03 -23.10
N ILE A 93 0.01 -30.27 -23.09
CA ILE A 93 -0.77 -30.01 -21.88
C ILE A 93 -2.03 -30.89 -21.89
N GLU A 94 -2.13 -31.80 -20.93
CA GLU A 94 -3.28 -32.69 -20.80
C GLU A 94 -4.45 -32.00 -20.09
N LYS A 95 -5.67 -32.19 -20.63
CA LYS A 95 -6.90 -31.76 -19.97
C LYS A 95 -7.19 -32.70 -18.82
N LYS A 96 -6.92 -32.27 -17.58
CA LYS A 96 -7.32 -33.04 -16.40
C LYS A 96 -8.84 -32.97 -16.22
N ILE A 97 -9.52 -34.09 -16.42
CA ILE A 97 -10.96 -34.24 -16.15
C ILE A 97 -11.08 -34.46 -14.64
N SER A 98 -11.65 -33.50 -13.91
CA SER A 98 -12.08 -33.72 -12.53
C SER A 98 -13.26 -34.69 -12.54
N VAL A 99 -12.99 -35.98 -12.42
CA VAL A 99 -13.95 -36.92 -11.87
C VAL A 99 -14.06 -36.59 -10.38
N MET A 100 -15.16 -35.94 -9.99
CA MET A 100 -15.65 -36.01 -8.62
C MET A 100 -16.02 -37.48 -8.38
N SER A 101 -15.13 -38.23 -7.75
CA SER A 101 -15.51 -39.47 -7.09
C SER A 101 -16.44 -39.10 -5.94
N ILE A 102 -17.72 -39.42 -6.12
CA ILE A 102 -18.69 -39.48 -5.02
C ILE A 102 -18.46 -40.85 -4.38
N GLU A 103 -17.80 -40.87 -3.23
CA GLU A 103 -17.92 -41.94 -2.23
C GLU A 103 -18.74 -41.40 -1.04
#